data_AF-A0A918HEG8-F1
#
_entry.id   AF-A0A918HEG8-F1
#
_cell.length_a   1.000
_cell.length_b   1.000
_cell.length_c   1.000
_cell.angle_alpha   90.00
_cell.angle_beta   90.00
_cell.angle_gamma   90.00
#
_symmetry.space_group_name_H-M   'P 1'
#
loop_
_entity.id
_entity.type
_entity.pdbx_description
1 polymer ?
#
loop_
_entity_poly.entity_id
_entity_poly.type
_entity_poly.pdbx_seq_one_letter_code
_entity_poly.pdbx_strand_id
1 'polypeptide(L)'
;MTVTAAALLPLLTAAPAFASPTKPGGPAEDKQPKPPAVMSTVGGKLLGKPGTQVNLAPGVPVLPKELSGRSWIVADAETGDVLAAHNAHWRLPPASTLKMLFADALLPRLQKKQTHTVAPAELANLGEGSSLVGIKEKLSYTVHDLWLGVFLKSGNDAVHVLSAMNGGVPKTVKDMNDHAAELQALDTHVVSPDGYDAPGQVSSAYDLTLIARSGMQKPDFREYAATVRAQFPGEQQPGKKRETFEIQNTNRLLTGAYGVTPYKGIAGVKNGNTTHAGATFTGVAERDGKVLLVTVMNPSSKESSAVYKETARLLDWGFAASGKVKPVGELVPPKSARTGGDASKGPAKDGDTALAKASTAEKSGGVGIALGICGGVLVVVAGAVLLVNRKWPLRRIR
;
A
#
# COMPACT_ATOMS: atom_id res chain seq x y z
N MET A 1 -52.40 -34.15 -59.25
CA MET A 1 -52.36 -35.38 -58.43
C MET A 1 -51.96 -35.00 -57.02
N THR A 2 -52.86 -35.26 -56.08
CA THR A 2 -52.77 -35.00 -54.64
C THR A 2 -51.76 -35.91 -53.95
N VAL A 3 -50.89 -35.36 -53.09
CA VAL A 3 -50.32 -36.09 -51.95
C VAL A 3 -50.17 -35.14 -50.76
N THR A 4 -50.97 -35.40 -49.73
CA THR A 4 -50.87 -34.89 -48.36
C THR A 4 -49.82 -35.67 -47.57
N ALA A 5 -49.02 -35.00 -46.72
CA ALA A 5 -48.29 -35.66 -45.63
C ALA A 5 -48.11 -34.72 -44.42
N ALA A 6 -48.26 -35.32 -43.24
CA ALA A 6 -48.54 -34.75 -41.93
C ALA A 6 -47.40 -33.96 -41.27
N ALA A 7 -47.78 -32.97 -40.46
CA ALA A 7 -46.91 -32.31 -39.47
C ALA A 7 -47.14 -32.94 -38.08
N LEU A 8 -46.06 -33.33 -37.41
CA LEU A 8 -46.03 -33.82 -36.02
C LEU A 8 -45.48 -32.72 -35.11
N LEU A 9 -46.29 -32.30 -34.13
CA LEU A 9 -45.92 -31.49 -32.97
C LEU A 9 -45.74 -32.41 -31.75
N PRO A 10 -44.73 -32.20 -30.88
CA PRO A 10 -44.79 -32.69 -29.51
C PRO A 10 -45.27 -31.58 -28.55
N LEU A 11 -46.30 -31.90 -27.78
CA LEU A 11 -46.71 -31.20 -26.57
C LEU A 11 -45.65 -31.41 -25.47
N LEU A 12 -45.16 -30.32 -24.87
CA LEU A 12 -44.55 -30.36 -23.54
C LEU A 12 -45.51 -29.72 -22.53
N THR A 13 -45.83 -30.50 -21.51
CA THR A 13 -46.69 -30.17 -20.38
C THR A 13 -45.97 -29.25 -19.40
N ALA A 14 -46.60 -28.13 -19.04
CA ALA A 14 -46.15 -27.25 -17.97
C ALA A 14 -46.63 -27.80 -16.61
N ALA A 15 -45.71 -27.96 -15.66
CA ALA A 15 -46.03 -28.21 -14.25
C ALA A 15 -46.11 -26.87 -13.49
N PRO A 16 -47.05 -26.68 -12.55
CA PRO A 16 -47.15 -25.45 -11.77
C PRO A 16 -46.11 -25.46 -10.64
N ALA A 17 -45.26 -24.44 -10.58
CA ALA A 17 -44.40 -24.18 -9.43
C ALA A 17 -45.24 -23.53 -8.31
N PHE A 18 -45.35 -24.21 -7.18
CA PHE A 18 -45.95 -23.67 -5.96
C PHE A 18 -45.10 -22.50 -5.43
N ALA A 19 -45.62 -21.29 -5.50
CA ALA A 19 -45.11 -20.14 -4.77
C ALA A 19 -45.55 -20.24 -3.30
N SER A 20 -44.59 -20.30 -2.37
CA SER A 20 -44.88 -20.13 -0.94
C SER A 20 -45.04 -18.63 -0.62
N PRO A 21 -46.01 -18.22 0.22
CA PRO A 21 -46.18 -16.83 0.58
C PRO A 21 -45.11 -16.41 1.60
N THR A 22 -44.26 -15.45 1.22
CA THR A 22 -43.31 -14.82 2.15
C THR A 22 -44.05 -13.89 3.11
N LYS A 23 -43.87 -14.12 4.41
CA LYS A 23 -44.28 -13.20 5.48
C LYS A 23 -43.60 -11.83 5.31
N PRO A 24 -44.31 -10.71 5.49
CA PRO A 24 -43.69 -9.40 5.57
C PRO A 24 -43.21 -9.10 7.01
N GLY A 25 -41.98 -8.62 7.16
CA GLY A 25 -41.49 -8.02 8.40
C GLY A 25 -40.40 -8.81 9.15
N GLY A 26 -39.17 -8.73 8.64
CA GLY A 26 -37.95 -8.94 9.42
C GLY A 26 -36.99 -7.77 9.15
N PRO A 27 -36.17 -7.33 10.12
CA PRO A 27 -35.19 -6.26 9.87
C PRO A 27 -34.29 -6.69 8.71
N ALA A 28 -34.05 -5.77 7.77
CA ALA A 28 -33.20 -6.04 6.61
C ALA A 28 -31.87 -6.64 7.08
N GLU A 29 -31.60 -7.90 6.71
CA GLU A 29 -30.29 -8.49 6.94
C GLU A 29 -29.23 -7.56 6.37
N ASP A 30 -28.26 -7.19 7.20
CA ASP A 30 -27.11 -6.41 6.79
C ASP A 30 -26.36 -7.17 5.69
N LYS A 31 -26.58 -6.77 4.43
CA LYS A 31 -26.02 -7.40 3.22
C LYS A 31 -24.52 -7.15 3.08
N GLN A 32 -23.88 -6.49 4.03
CA GLN A 32 -22.44 -6.28 3.99
C GLN A 32 -21.68 -7.58 4.31
N PRO A 33 -20.61 -7.89 3.55
CA PRO A 33 -19.69 -8.98 3.89
C PRO A 33 -19.18 -8.84 5.32
N LYS A 34 -19.14 -9.94 6.06
CA LYS A 34 -18.63 -10.00 7.42
C LYS A 34 -17.19 -10.57 7.42
N PRO A 35 -16.31 -10.14 8.34
CA PRO A 35 -15.01 -10.76 8.49
C PRO A 35 -15.15 -12.23 8.91
N PRO A 36 -14.19 -13.10 8.54
CA PRO A 36 -14.13 -14.47 9.07
C PRO A 36 -14.07 -14.46 10.61
N ALA A 37 -14.69 -15.47 11.24
CA ALA A 37 -14.69 -15.59 12.70
C ALA A 37 -13.29 -15.82 13.30
N VAL A 38 -12.40 -16.46 12.52
CA VAL A 38 -10.99 -16.68 12.87
C VAL A 38 -10.15 -16.29 11.66
N MET A 39 -9.15 -15.45 11.89
CA MET A 39 -8.16 -15.03 10.89
C MET A 39 -6.74 -15.44 11.34
N SER A 40 -5.74 -15.13 10.52
CA SER A 40 -4.33 -15.33 10.88
C SER A 40 -4.00 -14.68 12.23
N THR A 41 -3.05 -15.27 12.96
CA THR A 41 -2.56 -14.76 14.25
C THR A 41 -1.11 -14.30 14.20
N VAL A 42 -0.56 -14.16 12.99
CA VAL A 42 0.78 -13.58 12.78
C VAL A 42 0.82 -12.20 13.44
N GLY A 43 1.83 -11.94 14.27
CA GLY A 43 1.91 -10.68 15.02
C GLY A 43 1.04 -10.59 16.27
N GLY A 44 0.20 -11.59 16.58
CA GLY A 44 -0.47 -11.68 17.88
C GLY A 44 -1.89 -12.24 17.82
N LYS A 45 -2.30 -12.94 18.88
CA LYS A 45 -3.63 -13.58 18.98
C LYS A 45 -4.80 -12.59 18.89
N LEU A 46 -4.62 -11.35 19.33
CA LEU A 46 -5.67 -10.33 19.24
C LEU A 46 -5.93 -9.92 17.79
N LEU A 47 -4.88 -9.82 16.96
CA LEU A 47 -4.99 -9.39 15.56
C LEU A 47 -5.82 -10.36 14.70
N GLY A 48 -5.88 -11.64 15.09
CA GLY A 48 -6.70 -12.66 14.43
C GLY A 48 -8.18 -12.66 14.79
N LYS A 49 -8.61 -11.79 15.71
CA LYS A 49 -10.02 -11.67 16.11
C LYS A 49 -10.75 -10.64 15.24
N PRO A 50 -12.02 -10.89 14.88
CA PRO A 50 -12.85 -9.88 14.24
C PRO A 50 -13.15 -8.72 15.21
N GLY A 51 -13.45 -7.55 14.63
CA GLY A 51 -13.72 -6.32 15.36
C GLY A 51 -12.46 -5.52 15.71
N THR A 52 -12.68 -4.44 16.45
CA THR A 52 -11.64 -3.50 16.86
C THR A 52 -10.85 -4.04 18.04
N GLN A 53 -9.54 -4.07 17.91
CA GLN A 53 -8.57 -4.40 18.94
C GLN A 53 -7.82 -3.12 19.34
N VAL A 54 -8.00 -2.69 20.59
CA VAL A 54 -7.29 -1.56 21.20
C VAL A 54 -7.29 -1.75 22.72
N ASN A 55 -6.16 -1.48 23.38
CA ASN A 55 -6.08 -1.52 24.84
C ASN A 55 -6.42 -0.14 25.41
N LEU A 56 -7.71 0.11 25.67
CA LEU A 56 -8.15 1.36 26.32
C LEU A 56 -7.79 1.35 27.80
N ALA A 57 -7.02 2.34 28.23
CA ALA A 57 -6.62 2.58 29.61
C ALA A 57 -6.71 4.09 29.93
N PRO A 58 -6.72 4.50 31.21
CA PRO A 58 -6.70 5.92 31.56
C PRO A 58 -5.56 6.67 30.84
N GLY A 59 -5.89 7.78 30.19
CA GLY A 59 -4.93 8.58 29.42
C GLY A 59 -4.74 8.16 27.95
N VAL A 60 -5.29 7.01 27.52
CA VAL A 60 -5.35 6.64 26.10
C VAL A 60 -6.56 7.35 25.46
N PRO A 61 -6.38 8.09 24.34
CA PRO A 61 -7.51 8.72 23.66
C PRO A 61 -8.48 7.68 23.11
N VAL A 62 -9.77 7.99 23.12
CA VAL A 62 -10.78 7.17 22.45
C VAL A 62 -10.54 7.16 20.95
N LEU A 63 -10.82 6.03 20.30
CA LEU A 63 -10.76 5.94 18.84
C LEU A 63 -11.77 6.90 18.19
N PRO A 64 -11.48 7.43 17.00
CA PRO A 64 -12.43 8.22 16.22
C PRO A 64 -13.73 7.44 15.97
N LYS A 65 -14.89 8.11 16.04
CA LYS A 65 -16.20 7.46 15.85
C LYS A 65 -16.50 7.18 14.38
N GLU A 66 -15.96 7.98 13.48
CA GLU A 66 -16.20 7.96 12.04
C GLU A 66 -15.16 7.08 11.32
N LEU A 67 -15.05 5.82 11.74
CA LEU A 67 -14.25 4.79 11.09
C LEU A 67 -15.21 3.75 10.49
N SER A 68 -15.11 3.50 9.18
CA SER A 68 -15.93 2.52 8.49
C SER A 68 -15.16 1.62 7.52
N GLY A 69 -13.82 1.75 7.52
CA GLY A 69 -12.89 0.78 6.94
C GLY A 69 -13.21 -0.64 7.38
N ARG A 70 -13.43 -1.55 6.43
CA ARG A 70 -13.61 -2.98 6.70
C ARG A 70 -12.41 -3.59 7.41
N SER A 71 -11.22 -3.11 7.09
CA SER A 71 -9.97 -3.48 7.76
C SER A 71 -9.08 -2.26 7.88
N TRP A 72 -8.44 -2.08 9.04
CA TRP A 72 -7.43 -1.06 9.25
C TRP A 72 -6.44 -1.44 10.35
N ILE A 73 -5.28 -0.78 10.35
CA ILE A 73 -4.23 -0.97 11.34
C ILE A 73 -3.46 0.34 11.56
N VAL A 74 -3.05 0.59 12.80
CA VAL A 74 -2.15 1.67 13.21
C VAL A 74 -0.94 1.04 13.89
N ALA A 75 0.25 1.26 13.35
CA ALA A 75 1.47 0.66 13.85
C ALA A 75 2.63 1.66 13.92
N ASP A 76 3.51 1.47 14.89
CA ASP A 76 4.80 2.14 14.95
C ASP A 76 5.75 1.50 13.92
N ALA A 77 6.31 2.31 13.03
CA ALA A 77 7.13 1.82 11.93
C ALA A 77 8.51 1.33 12.41
N GLU A 78 9.01 1.88 13.52
CA GLU A 78 10.33 1.57 14.06
C GLU A 78 10.27 0.32 14.91
N THR A 79 9.44 0.31 15.96
CA THR A 79 9.34 -0.83 16.87
C THR A 79 8.58 -1.99 16.23
N GLY A 80 7.62 -1.69 15.36
CA GLY A 80 6.67 -2.66 14.83
C GLY A 80 5.46 -2.85 15.72
N ASP A 81 5.34 -2.14 16.84
CA ASP A 81 4.18 -2.27 17.73
C ASP A 81 2.88 -1.90 17.01
N VAL A 82 1.89 -2.77 17.09
CA VAL A 82 0.53 -2.49 16.60
C VAL A 82 -0.26 -1.84 17.72
N LEU A 83 -0.58 -0.56 17.55
CA LEU A 83 -1.24 0.27 18.57
C LEU A 83 -2.75 0.00 18.63
N ALA A 84 -3.37 -0.15 17.46
CA ALA A 84 -4.75 -0.58 17.31
C ALA A 84 -4.98 -1.19 15.92
N ALA A 85 -6.00 -2.03 15.80
CA ALA A 85 -6.42 -2.59 14.53
C ALA A 85 -7.92 -2.90 14.50
N HIS A 86 -8.47 -3.09 13.31
CA HIS A 86 -9.80 -3.63 13.09
C HIS A 86 -9.74 -4.65 11.96
N ASN A 87 -10.10 -5.90 12.24
CA ASN A 87 -10.04 -7.01 11.28
C ASN A 87 -8.69 -7.09 10.54
N ALA A 88 -7.57 -7.00 11.26
CA ALA A 88 -6.23 -6.77 10.69
C ALA A 88 -5.85 -7.76 9.58
N HIS A 89 -6.25 -9.02 9.75
CA HIS A 89 -5.96 -10.15 8.86
C HIS A 89 -7.11 -10.50 7.91
N TRP A 90 -8.09 -9.61 7.73
CA TRP A 90 -9.17 -9.86 6.78
C TRP A 90 -8.64 -9.74 5.35
N ARG A 91 -8.62 -10.87 4.65
CA ARG A 91 -8.27 -10.96 3.24
C ARG A 91 -9.27 -10.20 2.37
N LEU A 92 -8.80 -9.10 1.79
CA LEU A 92 -9.55 -8.19 0.93
C LEU A 92 -8.74 -7.89 -0.34
N PRO A 93 -9.39 -7.58 -1.47
CA PRO A 93 -8.67 -7.14 -2.66
C PRO A 93 -7.87 -5.85 -2.36
N PRO A 94 -6.58 -5.78 -2.70
CA PRO A 94 -5.71 -4.67 -2.29
C PRO A 94 -5.83 -3.44 -3.19
N ALA A 95 -6.36 -3.58 -4.41
CA ALA A 95 -6.17 -2.59 -5.48
C ALA A 95 -4.68 -2.22 -5.66
N SER A 96 -4.40 -1.00 -6.15
CA SER A 96 -3.03 -0.53 -6.40
C SER A 96 -2.14 -0.37 -5.17
N THR A 97 -2.64 -0.57 -3.94
CA THR A 97 -1.72 -0.67 -2.77
C THR A 97 -0.79 -1.88 -2.89
N LEU A 98 -1.16 -2.91 -3.65
CA LEU A 98 -0.29 -4.04 -3.96
C LEU A 98 0.98 -3.63 -4.73
N LYS A 99 0.97 -2.48 -5.41
CA LYS A 99 2.17 -1.95 -6.08
C LYS A 99 3.30 -1.61 -5.10
N MET A 100 3.01 -1.50 -3.79
CA MET A 100 4.05 -1.43 -2.76
C MET A 100 4.88 -2.72 -2.72
N LEU A 101 4.23 -3.89 -2.81
CA LEU A 101 4.93 -5.19 -2.85
C LEU A 101 5.73 -5.35 -4.14
N PHE A 102 5.13 -4.94 -5.26
CA PHE A 102 5.81 -4.90 -6.55
C PHE A 102 7.09 -4.06 -6.50
N ALA A 103 7.00 -2.83 -5.97
CA ALA A 103 8.16 -1.96 -5.81
C ALA A 103 9.19 -2.54 -4.84
N ASP A 104 8.75 -3.08 -3.70
CA ASP A 104 9.64 -3.64 -2.69
C ASP A 104 10.46 -4.84 -3.21
N ALA A 105 9.84 -5.68 -4.04
CA ALA A 105 10.47 -6.87 -4.64
C ALA A 105 11.40 -6.55 -5.83
N LEU A 106 11.09 -5.52 -6.62
CA LEU A 106 11.78 -5.24 -7.89
C LEU A 106 12.75 -4.05 -7.86
N LEU A 107 12.58 -3.06 -6.98
CA LEU A 107 13.50 -1.92 -6.89
C LEU A 107 14.98 -2.35 -6.76
N PRO A 108 15.35 -3.36 -5.94
CA PRO A 108 16.74 -3.80 -5.82
C PRO A 108 17.32 -4.44 -7.10
N ARG A 109 16.47 -4.81 -8.06
CA ARG A 109 16.84 -5.58 -9.25
C ARG A 109 17.03 -4.70 -10.49
N LEU A 110 16.49 -3.48 -10.48
CA LEU A 110 16.41 -2.62 -11.66
C LEU A 110 17.15 -1.30 -11.40
N GLN A 111 18.16 -1.02 -12.21
CA GLN A 111 19.00 0.17 -12.02
C GLN A 111 18.28 1.42 -12.50
N LYS A 112 18.22 2.46 -11.66
CA LYS A 112 17.50 3.73 -11.93
C LYS A 112 17.76 4.35 -13.31
N LYS A 113 19.01 4.29 -13.80
CA LYS A 113 19.44 4.87 -15.09
C LYS A 113 19.30 3.93 -16.29
N GLN A 114 18.99 2.65 -16.07
CA GLN A 114 18.76 1.71 -17.15
C GLN A 114 17.57 2.19 -17.99
N THR A 115 17.71 2.11 -19.30
CA THR A 115 16.68 2.51 -20.27
C THR A 115 16.11 1.28 -20.95
N HIS A 116 14.81 1.29 -21.22
CA HIS A 116 14.08 0.22 -21.90
C HIS A 116 13.20 0.79 -23.01
N THR A 117 13.28 0.21 -24.20
CA THR A 117 12.40 0.55 -25.33
C THR A 117 11.20 -0.38 -25.30
N VAL A 118 10.01 0.22 -25.16
CA VAL A 118 8.78 -0.52 -24.88
C VAL A 118 8.34 -1.32 -26.11
N ALA A 119 8.14 -2.61 -25.95
CA ALA A 119 7.58 -3.45 -27.01
C ALA A 119 6.05 -3.37 -27.01
N PRO A 120 5.38 -3.40 -28.19
CA PRO A 120 3.91 -3.42 -28.29
C PRO A 120 3.24 -4.47 -27.39
N ALA A 121 3.82 -5.68 -27.32
CA ALA A 121 3.31 -6.78 -26.52
C ALA A 121 3.30 -6.49 -25.00
N GLU A 122 4.14 -5.56 -24.52
CA GLU A 122 4.21 -5.18 -23.10
C GLU A 122 3.01 -4.33 -22.68
N LEU A 123 2.26 -3.75 -23.63
CA LEU A 123 1.08 -2.93 -23.37
C LEU A 123 -0.22 -3.61 -23.79
N ALA A 124 -0.16 -4.81 -24.35
CA ALA A 124 -1.30 -5.49 -24.97
C ALA A 124 -2.37 -5.97 -23.97
N ASN A 125 -2.00 -6.23 -22.71
CA ASN A 125 -2.85 -6.88 -21.71
C ASN A 125 -3.22 -5.96 -20.53
N LEU A 126 -3.43 -4.67 -20.79
CA LEU A 126 -3.89 -3.72 -19.78
C LEU A 126 -5.40 -3.84 -19.60
N GLY A 127 -5.84 -4.10 -18.35
CA GLY A 127 -7.27 -4.22 -18.04
C GLY A 127 -8.05 -2.92 -18.29
N GLU A 128 -9.32 -3.04 -18.65
CA GLU A 128 -10.21 -1.88 -18.88
C GLU A 128 -10.27 -0.97 -17.64
N GLY A 129 -10.26 0.35 -17.84
CA GLY A 129 -10.27 1.31 -16.74
C GLY A 129 -8.99 1.35 -15.90
N SER A 130 -7.91 0.66 -16.32
CA SER A 130 -6.59 0.77 -15.69
C SER A 130 -6.12 2.22 -15.61
N SER A 131 -5.51 2.58 -14.48
CA SER A 131 -4.75 3.83 -14.40
C SER A 131 -3.50 3.70 -15.25
N LEU A 132 -3.24 4.68 -16.12
CA LEU A 132 -2.08 4.71 -17.02
C LEU A 132 -1.29 6.00 -16.79
N VAL A 133 0.04 5.92 -16.85
CA VAL A 133 0.88 7.13 -16.85
C VAL A 133 1.01 7.72 -18.25
N GLY A 134 0.82 6.91 -19.30
CA GLY A 134 0.88 7.36 -20.69
C GLY A 134 2.09 6.80 -21.46
N ILE A 135 2.60 5.63 -21.06
CA ILE A 135 3.67 4.97 -21.79
C ILE A 135 3.19 4.57 -23.18
N LYS A 136 4.10 4.70 -24.15
CA LYS A 136 3.89 4.35 -25.56
C LYS A 136 4.90 3.33 -26.02
N GLU A 137 4.44 2.38 -26.82
CA GLU A 137 5.31 1.44 -27.53
C GLU A 137 6.34 2.18 -28.40
N LYS A 138 7.47 1.50 -28.66
CA LYS A 138 8.59 1.97 -29.47
C LYS A 138 9.31 3.22 -28.93
N LEU A 139 8.86 3.78 -27.80
CA LEU A 139 9.57 4.82 -27.06
C LEU A 139 10.37 4.23 -25.91
N SER A 140 11.49 4.89 -25.58
CA SER A 140 12.39 4.45 -24.51
C SER A 140 12.12 5.19 -23.21
N TYR A 141 12.09 4.51 -22.08
CA TYR A 141 11.92 5.13 -20.76
C TYR A 141 13.02 4.64 -19.83
N THR A 142 13.47 5.51 -18.91
CA THR A 142 14.36 5.06 -17.84
C THR A 142 13.55 4.30 -16.79
N VAL A 143 14.20 3.39 -16.05
CA VAL A 143 13.61 2.74 -14.88
C VAL A 143 13.09 3.77 -13.88
N HIS A 144 13.78 4.91 -13.74
CA HIS A 144 13.30 6.04 -12.95
C HIS A 144 11.94 6.58 -13.40
N ASP A 145 11.79 6.83 -14.71
CA ASP A 145 10.52 7.29 -15.28
C ASP A 145 9.40 6.29 -14.94
N LEU A 146 9.66 5.00 -15.18
CA LEU A 146 8.67 3.95 -14.92
C LEU A 146 8.24 3.93 -13.45
N TRP A 147 9.17 4.02 -12.50
CA TRP A 147 8.83 4.09 -11.07
C TRP A 147 8.07 5.37 -10.69
N LEU A 148 8.39 6.52 -11.30
CA LEU A 148 7.56 7.72 -11.14
C LEU A 148 6.12 7.47 -11.62
N GLY A 149 5.94 6.77 -12.74
CA GLY A 149 4.63 6.38 -13.24
C GLY A 149 3.86 5.45 -12.28
N VAL A 150 4.55 4.47 -11.70
CA VAL A 150 3.99 3.53 -10.70
C VAL A 150 3.50 4.28 -9.46
N PHE A 151 4.34 5.13 -8.87
CA PHE A 151 4.00 5.78 -7.60
C PHE A 151 3.04 6.95 -7.76
N LEU A 152 3.27 7.85 -8.74
CA LEU A 152 2.49 9.07 -8.85
C LEU A 152 1.14 8.82 -9.51
N LYS A 153 1.13 8.12 -10.65
CA LYS A 153 -0.07 7.90 -11.46
C LYS A 153 -0.70 6.53 -11.29
N SER A 154 -0.10 5.66 -10.47
CA SER A 154 -0.57 4.27 -10.32
C SER A 154 -0.56 3.50 -11.65
N GLY A 155 0.33 3.88 -12.58
CA GLY A 155 0.34 3.42 -13.96
C GLY A 155 0.54 1.91 -14.09
N ASN A 156 -0.48 1.20 -14.58
CA ASN A 156 -0.41 -0.22 -14.89
C ASN A 156 0.50 -0.47 -16.09
N ASP A 157 0.50 0.43 -17.08
CA ASP A 157 1.47 0.44 -18.18
C ASP A 157 2.91 0.41 -17.68
N ALA A 158 3.26 1.22 -16.67
CA ALA A 158 4.60 1.22 -16.10
C ALA A 158 4.93 -0.11 -15.38
N VAL A 159 3.95 -0.68 -14.66
CA VAL A 159 4.11 -1.99 -14.01
C VAL A 159 4.35 -3.09 -15.04
N HIS A 160 3.64 -3.09 -16.17
CA HIS A 160 3.79 -4.13 -17.20
C HIS A 160 5.16 -4.05 -17.87
N VAL A 161 5.64 -2.84 -18.19
CA VAL A 161 7.00 -2.65 -18.73
C VAL A 161 8.07 -3.10 -17.73
N LEU A 162 7.99 -2.67 -16.47
CA LEU A 162 8.92 -3.12 -15.43
C LEU A 162 8.85 -4.65 -15.20
N SER A 163 7.67 -5.26 -15.34
CA SER A 163 7.49 -6.71 -15.28
C SER A 163 8.17 -7.40 -16.46
N ALA A 164 8.06 -6.85 -17.68
CA ALA A 164 8.76 -7.36 -18.86
C ALA A 164 10.28 -7.32 -18.67
N MET A 165 10.82 -6.21 -18.13
CA MET A 165 12.22 -6.09 -17.76
C MET A 165 12.68 -7.09 -16.70
N ASN A 166 11.76 -7.57 -15.84
CA ASN A 166 12.01 -8.60 -14.83
C ASN A 166 11.79 -10.04 -15.36
N GLY A 167 11.63 -10.23 -16.67
CA GLY A 167 11.39 -11.54 -17.28
C GLY A 167 9.92 -11.92 -17.42
N GLY A 168 9.03 -10.93 -17.45
CA GLY A 168 7.60 -11.07 -17.71
C GLY A 168 6.72 -11.13 -16.46
N VAL A 169 5.41 -11.05 -16.69
CA VAL A 169 4.38 -11.09 -15.63
C VAL A 169 4.46 -12.37 -14.79
N PRO A 170 4.57 -13.59 -15.36
CA PRO A 170 4.62 -14.82 -14.55
C PRO A 170 5.79 -14.84 -13.56
N LYS A 171 6.99 -14.45 -14.02
CA LYS A 171 8.17 -14.35 -13.16
C LYS A 171 7.99 -13.28 -12.08
N THR A 172 7.43 -12.13 -12.45
CA THR A 172 7.18 -11.03 -11.51
C THR A 172 6.18 -11.42 -10.42
N VAL A 173 5.08 -12.08 -10.78
CA VAL A 173 4.09 -12.59 -9.81
C VAL A 173 4.73 -13.61 -8.88
N LYS A 174 5.60 -14.49 -9.39
CA LYS A 174 6.37 -15.41 -8.56
C LYS A 174 7.28 -14.65 -7.58
N ASP A 175 8.08 -13.71 -8.07
CA ASP A 175 8.99 -12.92 -7.23
C ASP A 175 8.24 -12.13 -6.15
N MET A 176 7.04 -11.60 -6.46
CA MET A 176 6.20 -10.90 -5.48
C MET A 176 5.63 -11.85 -4.41
N ASN A 177 5.15 -13.03 -4.78
CA ASN A 177 4.67 -14.02 -3.81
C ASN A 177 5.83 -14.55 -2.93
N ASP A 178 7.01 -14.79 -3.52
CA ASP A 178 8.20 -15.17 -2.78
C ASP A 178 8.61 -14.07 -1.77
N HIS A 179 8.56 -12.81 -2.20
CA HIS A 179 8.87 -11.66 -1.35
C HIS A 179 7.81 -11.46 -0.24
N ALA A 180 6.52 -11.64 -0.54
CA ALA A 180 5.47 -11.65 0.48
C ALA A 180 5.71 -12.74 1.54
N ALA A 181 6.12 -13.94 1.11
CA ALA A 181 6.44 -15.04 2.02
C ALA A 181 7.69 -14.74 2.88
N GLU A 182 8.69 -14.03 2.34
CA GLU A 182 9.87 -13.55 3.08
C GLU A 182 9.48 -12.53 4.16
N LEU A 183 8.59 -11.60 3.83
CA LEU A 183 8.06 -10.60 4.77
C LEU A 183 7.08 -11.17 5.80
N GLN A 184 6.69 -12.44 5.67
CA GLN A 184 5.60 -13.07 6.43
C GLN A 184 4.24 -12.38 6.21
N ALA A 185 4.04 -11.78 5.03
CA ALA A 185 2.74 -11.30 4.54
C ALA A 185 1.90 -12.48 4.02
N LEU A 186 1.40 -13.32 4.94
CA LEU A 186 0.80 -14.63 4.66
C LEU A 186 -0.70 -14.60 4.31
N ASP A 187 -1.32 -13.42 4.36
CA ASP A 187 -2.68 -13.18 3.87
C ASP A 187 -2.69 -12.63 2.44
N THR A 188 -1.50 -12.46 1.85
CA THR A 188 -1.32 -11.93 0.50
C THR A 188 -1.19 -13.06 -0.52
N HIS A 189 -2.00 -12.98 -1.57
CA HIS A 189 -1.85 -13.79 -2.77
C HIS A 189 -1.88 -12.89 -4.01
N VAL A 190 -0.76 -12.89 -4.75
CA VAL A 190 -0.58 -12.07 -5.95
C VAL A 190 -0.97 -12.88 -7.18
N VAL A 191 -1.85 -12.31 -7.99
CA VAL A 191 -2.28 -12.84 -9.29
C VAL A 191 -1.80 -11.94 -10.43
N SER A 192 -1.81 -10.62 -10.22
CA SER A 192 -1.25 -9.62 -11.12
C SER A 192 -0.34 -8.64 -10.35
N PRO A 193 0.71 -8.09 -11.00
CA PRO A 193 1.67 -7.22 -10.33
C PRO A 193 1.12 -5.82 -10.00
N ASP A 194 0.03 -5.42 -10.65
CA ASP A 194 -0.55 -4.08 -10.56
C ASP A 194 -1.65 -3.95 -9.50
N GLY A 195 -2.15 -5.04 -8.93
CA GLY A 195 -3.27 -5.01 -7.99
C GLY A 195 -4.64 -4.85 -8.65
N TYR A 196 -4.77 -5.03 -9.97
CA TYR A 196 -6.05 -5.02 -10.68
C TYR A 196 -6.99 -6.14 -10.18
N ASP A 197 -8.31 -6.00 -10.37
CA ASP A 197 -9.25 -7.01 -9.88
C ASP A 197 -9.02 -8.36 -10.58
N ALA A 198 -8.71 -9.39 -9.79
CA ALA A 198 -8.50 -10.75 -10.28
C ALA A 198 -9.01 -11.77 -9.24
N PRO A 199 -9.62 -12.89 -9.66
CA PRO A 199 -10.04 -13.95 -8.74
C PRO A 199 -8.86 -14.44 -7.88
N GLY A 200 -9.04 -14.46 -6.56
CA GLY A 200 -8.01 -14.88 -5.61
C GLY A 200 -6.98 -13.81 -5.24
N GLN A 201 -6.96 -12.64 -5.92
CA GLN A 201 -6.04 -11.55 -5.57
C GLN A 201 -6.47 -10.86 -4.27
N VAL A 202 -5.71 -11.09 -3.20
CA VAL A 202 -6.03 -10.59 -1.87
C VAL A 202 -4.77 -10.17 -1.12
N SER A 203 -4.96 -9.31 -0.12
CA SER A 203 -4.00 -9.01 0.96
C SER A 203 -4.79 -8.64 2.22
N SER A 204 -4.13 -8.17 3.27
CA SER A 204 -4.77 -7.70 4.50
C SER A 204 -4.18 -6.35 4.92
N ALA A 205 -4.86 -5.62 5.82
CA ALA A 205 -4.30 -4.37 6.34
C ALA A 205 -2.98 -4.62 7.07
N TYR A 206 -2.85 -5.76 7.77
CA TYR A 206 -1.62 -6.20 8.40
C TYR A 206 -0.49 -6.39 7.37
N ASP A 207 -0.73 -7.19 6.33
CA ASP A 207 0.26 -7.52 5.31
C ASP A 207 0.71 -6.30 4.51
N LEU A 208 -0.23 -5.45 4.07
CA LEU A 208 0.10 -4.20 3.37
C LEU A 208 0.96 -3.27 4.23
N THR A 209 0.79 -3.33 5.55
CA THR A 209 1.60 -2.56 6.50
C THR A 209 2.99 -3.15 6.69
N LEU A 210 3.14 -4.48 6.71
CA LEU A 210 4.46 -5.15 6.65
C LEU A 210 5.22 -4.76 5.38
N ILE A 211 4.53 -4.83 4.24
CA ILE A 211 5.07 -4.47 2.92
C ILE A 211 5.53 -3.00 2.92
N ALA A 212 4.70 -2.08 3.40
CA ALA A 212 5.06 -0.67 3.51
C ALA A 212 6.26 -0.47 4.46
N ARG A 213 6.29 -1.14 5.62
CA ARG A 213 7.41 -1.04 6.58
C ARG A 213 8.74 -1.49 5.95
N SER A 214 8.72 -2.58 5.17
CA SER A 214 9.89 -3.07 4.44
C SER A 214 10.32 -2.12 3.30
N GLY A 215 9.37 -1.69 2.47
CA GLY A 215 9.61 -0.75 1.38
C GLY A 215 10.22 0.56 1.87
N MET A 216 9.68 1.11 2.97
CA MET A 216 10.16 2.35 3.58
C MET A 216 11.58 2.26 4.15
N GLN A 217 12.22 1.08 4.23
CA GLN A 217 13.66 0.99 4.53
C GLN A 217 14.54 1.39 3.33
N LYS A 218 14.01 1.33 2.10
CA LYS A 218 14.77 1.57 0.86
C LYS A 218 14.73 3.05 0.47
N PRO A 219 15.88 3.73 0.26
CA PRO A 219 15.91 5.14 -0.11
C PRO A 219 15.08 5.46 -1.36
N ASP A 220 15.22 4.67 -2.41
CA ASP A 220 14.49 4.87 -3.67
C ASP A 220 12.98 4.75 -3.49
N PHE A 221 12.51 3.79 -2.69
CA PHE A 221 11.09 3.63 -2.39
C PHE A 221 10.55 4.88 -1.69
N ARG A 222 11.28 5.42 -0.70
CA ARG A 222 10.90 6.65 0.01
C ARG A 222 10.87 7.85 -0.94
N GLU A 223 11.86 7.97 -1.82
CA GLU A 223 11.93 9.03 -2.83
C GLU A 223 10.67 9.02 -3.70
N TYR A 224 10.32 7.88 -4.29
CA TYR A 224 9.14 7.79 -5.15
C TYR A 224 7.82 7.99 -4.39
N ALA A 225 7.68 7.40 -3.21
CA ALA A 225 6.48 7.52 -2.38
C ALA A 225 6.20 8.96 -1.93
N ALA A 226 7.25 9.75 -1.65
CA ALA A 226 7.16 11.14 -1.20
C ALA A 226 7.12 12.17 -2.34
N THR A 227 7.40 11.76 -3.59
CA THR A 227 7.40 12.69 -4.73
C THR A 227 5.99 13.17 -5.04
N VAL A 228 5.76 14.49 -4.94
CA VAL A 228 4.44 15.13 -5.17
C VAL A 228 4.14 15.31 -6.66
N ARG A 229 5.14 15.77 -7.43
CA ARG A 229 5.05 16.08 -8.86
C ARG A 229 6.37 15.72 -9.55
N ALA A 230 6.30 15.33 -10.80
CA ALA A 230 7.47 15.12 -11.66
C ALA A 230 7.14 15.42 -13.12
N GLN A 231 8.17 15.73 -13.92
CA GLN A 231 8.05 15.74 -15.37
C GLN A 231 8.22 14.32 -15.89
N PHE A 232 7.28 13.84 -16.69
CA PHE A 232 7.31 12.53 -17.31
C PHE A 232 7.58 12.64 -18.82
N PRO A 233 8.39 11.74 -19.42
CA PRO A 233 8.65 11.76 -20.85
C PRO A 233 7.37 11.55 -21.67
N GLY A 234 7.03 12.53 -22.50
CA GLY A 234 5.87 12.53 -23.38
C GLY A 234 6.17 11.94 -24.76
N GLU A 235 5.51 12.49 -25.77
CA GLU A 235 5.68 12.08 -27.15
C GLU A 235 7.07 12.46 -27.70
N GLN A 236 7.55 11.67 -28.65
CA GLN A 236 8.79 11.93 -29.37
C GLN A 236 8.49 12.01 -30.87
N GLN A 237 8.66 13.21 -31.44
CA GLN A 237 8.57 13.44 -32.87
C GLN A 237 9.96 13.26 -33.52
N PRO A 238 10.05 12.68 -34.73
CA PRO A 238 11.32 12.56 -35.44
C PRO A 238 12.05 13.91 -35.57
N GLY A 239 13.34 13.93 -35.24
CA GLY A 239 14.19 15.13 -35.33
C GLY A 239 13.94 16.21 -34.27
N LYS A 240 13.04 15.98 -33.29
CA LYS A 240 12.77 16.93 -32.20
C LYS A 240 13.21 16.38 -30.84
N LYS A 241 13.52 17.30 -29.92
CA LYS A 241 13.69 16.95 -28.51
C LYS A 241 12.38 16.39 -27.99
N ARG A 242 12.46 15.32 -27.20
CA ARG A 242 11.30 14.70 -26.57
C ARG A 242 10.60 15.67 -25.61
N GLU A 243 9.29 15.78 -25.74
CA GLU A 243 8.48 16.61 -24.85
C GLU A 243 8.28 15.95 -23.49
N THR A 244 7.84 16.73 -22.49
CA THR A 244 7.51 16.22 -21.16
C THR A 244 6.21 16.82 -20.68
N PHE A 245 5.44 16.08 -19.89
CA PHE A 245 4.24 16.59 -19.22
C PHE A 245 4.35 16.36 -17.70
N GLU A 246 3.66 17.18 -16.90
CA GLU A 246 3.65 17.00 -15.45
C GLU A 246 2.74 15.83 -15.05
N ILE A 247 3.24 14.99 -14.15
CA ILE A 247 2.45 14.02 -13.41
C ILE A 247 2.42 14.39 -11.93
N GLN A 248 1.28 14.15 -11.27
CA GLN A 248 1.07 14.42 -9.85
C GLN A 248 0.71 13.13 -9.11
N ASN A 249 1.20 13.01 -7.88
CA ASN A 249 0.90 11.90 -6.99
C ASN A 249 -0.59 11.80 -6.65
N THR A 250 -1.14 10.59 -6.72
CA THR A 250 -2.55 10.30 -6.44
C THR A 250 -2.87 10.23 -4.94
N ASN A 251 -1.86 10.20 -4.08
CA ASN A 251 -2.01 10.32 -2.64
C ASN A 251 -2.51 11.72 -2.23
N ARG A 252 -3.79 11.82 -1.88
CA ARG A 252 -4.43 13.10 -1.54
C ARG A 252 -3.97 13.69 -0.21
N LEU A 253 -3.54 12.86 0.74
CA LEU A 253 -2.93 13.36 1.99
C LEU A 253 -1.58 14.01 1.72
N LEU A 254 -0.88 13.62 0.66
CA LEU A 254 0.37 14.27 0.23
C LEU A 254 0.10 15.52 -0.62
N THR A 255 -0.84 15.45 -1.56
CA THR A 255 -1.00 16.50 -2.58
C THR A 255 -2.03 17.58 -2.26
N GLY A 256 -2.93 17.32 -1.31
CA GLY A 256 -4.03 18.23 -1.00
C GLY A 256 -5.16 18.22 -2.04
N ALA A 257 -5.21 17.21 -2.90
CA ALA A 257 -6.16 17.15 -4.00
C ALA A 257 -7.58 16.78 -3.54
N TYR A 258 -8.58 17.22 -4.30
CA TYR A 258 -9.99 16.83 -4.17
C TYR A 258 -10.59 17.07 -2.76
N GLY A 259 -10.29 18.23 -2.17
CA GLY A 259 -10.87 18.65 -0.88
C GLY A 259 -10.28 17.94 0.34
N VAL A 260 -9.13 17.26 0.18
CA VAL A 260 -8.33 16.73 1.29
C VAL A 260 -7.24 17.75 1.61
N THR A 261 -7.06 18.12 2.87
CA THR A 261 -5.92 18.98 3.26
C THR A 261 -4.65 18.12 3.33
N PRO A 262 -3.48 18.59 2.83
CA PRO A 262 -2.23 17.88 3.02
C PRO A 262 -1.98 17.59 4.51
N TYR A 263 -1.69 16.34 4.84
CA TYR A 263 -1.51 15.91 6.21
C TYR A 263 -0.10 16.23 6.71
N LYS A 264 0.01 16.99 7.80
CA LYS A 264 1.32 17.36 8.37
C LYS A 264 2.12 16.13 8.77
N GLY A 265 3.31 16.00 8.21
CA GLY A 265 4.27 14.93 8.48
C GLY A 265 4.12 13.71 7.56
N ILE A 266 3.16 13.70 6.62
CA ILE A 266 2.99 12.59 5.67
C ILE A 266 4.22 12.46 4.75
N ALA A 267 4.64 11.22 4.49
CA ALA A 267 5.78 10.92 3.64
C ALA A 267 5.50 9.77 2.63
N GLY A 268 4.22 9.54 2.30
CA GLY A 268 3.80 8.43 1.42
C GLY A 268 2.48 7.77 1.90
N VAL A 269 2.16 6.53 1.53
CA VAL A 269 2.92 5.60 0.67
C VAL A 269 2.20 5.37 -0.64
N LYS A 270 0.99 4.79 -0.61
CA LYS A 270 0.23 4.48 -1.83
C LYS A 270 -1.27 4.35 -1.58
N ASN A 271 -2.06 4.83 -2.52
CA ASN A 271 -3.51 4.59 -2.62
C ASN A 271 -3.85 3.56 -3.70
N GLY A 272 -5.03 2.96 -3.59
CA GLY A 272 -5.65 2.11 -4.60
C GLY A 272 -7.16 2.26 -4.64
N ASN A 273 -7.74 1.95 -5.79
CA ASN A 273 -9.18 1.81 -5.95
C ASN A 273 -9.47 0.88 -7.13
N THR A 274 -10.35 -0.10 -6.94
CA THR A 274 -10.95 -0.93 -8.00
C THR A 274 -12.40 -1.23 -7.65
N THR A 275 -13.14 -1.83 -8.58
CA THR A 275 -14.55 -2.16 -8.38
C THR A 275 -14.75 -3.14 -7.23
N HIS A 276 -13.91 -4.16 -7.10
CA HIS A 276 -14.04 -5.15 -6.02
C HIS A 276 -13.33 -4.74 -4.72
N ALA A 277 -12.22 -4.00 -4.79
CA ALA A 277 -11.51 -3.56 -3.58
C ALA A 277 -12.22 -2.41 -2.86
N GLY A 278 -12.89 -1.53 -3.61
CA GLY A 278 -13.17 -0.18 -3.14
C GLY A 278 -11.87 0.60 -2.90
N ALA A 279 -11.93 1.65 -2.09
CA ALA A 279 -10.77 2.48 -1.80
C ALA A 279 -9.84 1.84 -0.77
N THR A 280 -8.54 1.80 -1.05
CA THR A 280 -7.49 1.33 -0.14
C THR A 280 -6.38 2.37 -0.03
N PHE A 281 -5.76 2.48 1.14
CA PHE A 281 -4.67 3.42 1.36
C PHE A 281 -3.72 2.92 2.43
N THR A 282 -2.42 3.10 2.19
CA THR A 282 -1.38 2.99 3.21
C THR A 282 -0.59 4.29 3.27
N GLY A 283 -0.54 4.90 4.45
CA GLY A 283 0.15 6.15 4.75
C GLY A 283 1.23 5.96 5.79
N VAL A 284 2.27 6.77 5.69
CA VAL A 284 3.32 6.90 6.70
C VAL A 284 3.47 8.37 7.06
N ALA A 285 3.54 8.67 8.35
CA ALA A 285 3.79 10.03 8.81
C ALA A 285 4.76 10.06 9.98
N GLU A 286 5.49 11.17 10.09
CA GLU A 286 6.38 11.46 11.21
C GLU A 286 5.93 12.71 11.97
N ARG A 287 5.92 12.63 13.30
CA ARG A 287 5.77 13.78 14.21
C ARG A 287 6.62 13.56 15.46
N ASP A 288 7.40 14.57 15.84
CA ASP A 288 8.18 14.58 17.08
C ASP A 288 9.05 13.32 17.25
N GLY A 289 9.68 12.85 16.16
CA GLY A 289 10.53 11.66 16.13
C GLY A 289 9.78 10.33 16.19
N LYS A 290 8.45 10.32 16.17
CA LYS A 290 7.63 9.11 16.04
C LYS A 290 7.20 8.92 14.60
N VAL A 291 7.37 7.70 14.08
CA VAL A 291 6.96 7.33 12.71
C VAL A 291 5.85 6.29 12.78
N LEU A 292 4.67 6.64 12.26
CA LEU A 292 3.51 5.76 12.26
C LEU A 292 3.13 5.35 10.84
N LEU A 293 2.73 4.08 10.70
CA LEU A 293 2.11 3.52 9.51
C LEU A 293 0.63 3.26 9.78
N VAL A 294 -0.21 3.64 8.82
CA VAL A 294 -1.64 3.36 8.83
C VAL A 294 -2.08 2.78 7.50
N THR A 295 -2.78 1.66 7.54
CA THR A 295 -3.47 1.09 6.37
C THR A 295 -4.97 1.09 6.63
N VAL A 296 -5.76 1.50 5.63
CA VAL A 296 -7.23 1.46 5.64
C VAL A 296 -7.71 0.79 4.35
N MET A 297 -8.60 -0.18 4.47
CA MET A 297 -9.17 -0.93 3.34
C MET A 297 -10.68 -0.84 3.33
N ASN A 298 -11.22 -0.45 2.18
CA ASN A 298 -12.64 -0.46 1.82
C ASN A 298 -13.54 0.20 2.89
N PRO A 299 -13.38 1.51 3.13
CA PRO A 299 -14.33 2.24 3.97
C PRO A 299 -15.70 2.27 3.33
N SER A 300 -16.72 1.91 4.10
CA SER A 300 -18.12 1.89 3.64
C SER A 300 -18.82 3.25 3.74
N SER A 301 -18.12 4.29 4.22
CA SER A 301 -18.66 5.64 4.40
C SER A 301 -18.97 6.29 3.05
N LYS A 302 -20.06 7.05 2.99
CA LYS A 302 -20.40 7.92 1.84
C LYS A 302 -19.62 9.24 1.85
N GLU A 303 -18.79 9.47 2.87
CA GLU A 303 -17.93 10.65 2.94
C GLU A 303 -16.94 10.68 1.76
N SER A 304 -16.90 11.81 1.05
CA SER A 304 -15.89 12.00 0.00
C SER A 304 -14.48 11.87 0.57
N SER A 305 -13.64 11.08 -0.11
CA SER A 305 -12.28 10.76 0.31
C SER A 305 -12.20 10.06 1.68
N ALA A 306 -13.22 9.27 2.06
CA ALA A 306 -13.27 8.55 3.34
C ALA A 306 -11.96 7.85 3.69
N VAL A 307 -11.35 7.09 2.76
CA VAL A 307 -10.10 6.36 3.01
C VAL A 307 -8.97 7.27 3.50
N TYR A 308 -8.87 8.49 2.97
CA TYR A 308 -7.84 9.46 3.34
C TYR A 308 -8.16 10.11 4.68
N LYS A 309 -9.43 10.47 4.90
CA LYS A 309 -9.85 11.12 6.14
C LYS A 309 -9.81 10.17 7.34
N GLU A 310 -10.21 8.92 7.16
CA GLU A 310 -10.07 7.87 8.17
C GLU A 310 -8.60 7.60 8.48
N THR A 311 -7.74 7.53 7.47
CA THR A 311 -6.29 7.42 7.69
C THR A 311 -5.76 8.61 8.49
N ALA A 312 -6.15 9.84 8.17
CA ALA A 312 -5.73 11.03 8.91
C ALA A 312 -6.19 10.98 10.38
N ARG A 313 -7.46 10.62 10.64
CA ARG A 313 -8.01 10.44 12.01
C ARG A 313 -7.25 9.36 12.79
N LEU A 314 -6.92 8.24 12.13
CA LEU A 314 -6.15 7.15 12.73
C LEU A 314 -4.70 7.54 13.02
N LEU A 315 -4.05 8.31 12.14
CA LEU A 315 -2.72 8.87 12.39
C LEU A 315 -2.76 9.84 13.57
N ASP A 316 -3.74 10.77 13.62
CA ASP A 316 -3.89 11.70 14.74
C ASP A 316 -4.11 10.98 16.07
N TRP A 317 -4.97 9.96 16.07
CA TRP A 317 -5.16 9.08 17.23
C TRP A 317 -3.85 8.36 17.61
N GLY A 318 -3.15 7.79 16.62
CA GLY A 318 -1.91 7.06 16.83
C GLY A 318 -0.82 7.91 17.48
N PHE A 319 -0.63 9.15 17.01
CA PHE A 319 0.33 10.08 17.62
C PHE A 319 -0.08 10.46 19.05
N ALA A 320 -1.37 10.68 19.31
CA ALA A 320 -1.84 11.00 20.66
C ALA A 320 -1.77 9.82 21.63
N ALA A 321 -1.87 8.59 21.13
CA ALA A 321 -1.85 7.34 21.88
C ALA A 321 -0.43 6.74 22.05
N SER A 322 0.50 7.09 21.17
CA SER A 322 1.89 6.58 21.21
C SER A 322 2.54 6.87 22.57
N GLY A 323 3.19 5.85 23.15
CA GLY A 323 3.75 5.90 24.50
C GLY A 323 2.74 5.76 25.64
N LYS A 324 1.43 5.70 25.36
CA LYS A 324 0.37 5.54 26.37
C LYS A 324 -0.44 4.25 26.19
N VAL A 325 -0.70 3.86 24.94
CA VAL A 325 -1.45 2.64 24.61
C VAL A 325 -0.53 1.42 24.66
N LYS A 326 -0.97 0.36 25.33
CA LYS A 326 -0.29 -0.94 25.27
C LYS A 326 -0.52 -1.55 23.88
N PRO A 327 0.52 -2.02 23.17
CA PRO A 327 0.35 -2.68 21.88
C PRO A 327 -0.59 -3.88 21.95
N VAL A 328 -1.40 -4.08 20.91
CA VAL A 328 -2.29 -5.25 20.73
C VAL A 328 -1.64 -6.37 19.91
N GLY A 329 -0.45 -6.13 19.39
CA GLY A 329 0.35 -7.08 18.62
C GLY A 329 1.60 -6.39 18.07
N GLU A 330 2.26 -7.04 17.12
CA GLU A 330 3.46 -6.56 16.45
C GLU A 330 3.41 -6.87 14.94
N LEU A 331 4.04 -6.00 14.16
CA LEU A 331 4.48 -6.26 12.81
C LEU A 331 5.74 -7.13 12.89
N VAL A 332 5.61 -8.41 12.56
CA VAL A 332 6.73 -9.36 12.63
C VAL A 332 7.86 -8.92 11.69
N PRO A 333 9.14 -9.14 12.05
CA PRO A 333 10.25 -8.84 11.15
C PRO A 333 10.28 -9.83 9.96
N PRO A 334 10.95 -9.52 8.84
CA PRO A 334 11.19 -10.49 7.76
C PRO A 334 11.90 -11.76 8.27
N LYS A 335 11.72 -12.90 7.58
CA LYS A 335 12.32 -14.18 8.00
C LYS A 335 13.86 -14.09 8.07
N SER A 336 14.49 -13.41 7.12
CA SER A 336 15.94 -13.17 7.08
C SER A 336 16.48 -12.39 8.28
N ALA A 337 15.67 -11.56 8.94
CA ALA A 337 16.10 -10.84 10.14
C ALA A 337 16.22 -11.77 11.37
N ARG A 338 15.52 -12.90 11.39
CA ARG A 338 15.59 -13.88 12.49
C ARG A 338 16.83 -14.78 12.39
N THR A 339 17.25 -15.13 11.18
CA THR A 339 18.43 -16.00 10.97
C THR A 339 19.76 -15.30 11.25
N GLY A 340 19.81 -13.97 11.19
CA GLY A 340 21.00 -13.19 11.56
C GLY A 340 21.22 -13.05 13.08
N GLY A 341 20.21 -13.33 13.91
CA GLY A 341 20.28 -13.19 15.37
C GLY A 341 20.68 -14.47 16.12
N ASP A 342 20.43 -15.65 15.55
CA ASP A 342 20.64 -16.94 16.21
C ASP A 342 21.99 -17.61 15.89
N ALA A 343 22.80 -17.03 15.01
CA ALA A 343 24.12 -17.57 14.64
C ALA A 343 25.26 -17.22 15.64
N SER A 344 24.96 -16.73 16.85
CA SER A 344 26.00 -16.39 17.86
C SER A 344 25.79 -16.93 19.28
N LYS A 345 24.91 -17.93 19.48
CA LYS A 345 24.85 -18.66 20.75
C LYS A 345 25.21 -20.13 20.56
N GLY A 346 26.50 -20.39 20.44
CA GLY A 346 27.04 -21.71 20.78
C GLY A 346 26.85 -21.97 22.29
N PRO A 347 26.74 -23.25 22.71
CA PRO A 347 26.50 -23.58 24.10
C PRO A 347 27.73 -23.23 24.95
N ALA A 348 27.61 -22.20 25.80
CA ALA A 348 28.61 -21.91 26.81
C ALA A 348 28.49 -22.98 27.92
N LYS A 349 29.53 -23.82 28.02
CA LYS A 349 29.78 -24.68 29.18
C LYS A 349 30.09 -23.82 30.40
N ASP A 350 29.63 -24.29 31.56
CA ASP A 350 29.94 -23.76 32.88
C ASP A 350 31.45 -23.57 33.10
N GLY A 351 31.81 -22.45 33.72
CA GLY A 351 33.19 -22.16 34.12
C GLY A 351 33.38 -20.72 34.62
N ASP A 352 33.29 -20.58 35.94
CA ASP A 352 33.90 -19.60 36.85
C ASP A 352 33.87 -18.08 36.61
N THR A 353 33.58 -17.41 37.73
CA THR A 353 33.56 -15.98 38.00
C THR A 353 34.89 -15.26 37.77
N ALA A 354 34.86 -14.13 37.05
CA ALA A 354 35.75 -12.99 37.30
C ALA A 354 35.10 -11.66 36.85
N LEU A 355 35.10 -10.68 37.75
CA LEU A 355 34.70 -9.29 37.53
C LEU A 355 35.73 -8.54 36.68
N ALA A 356 35.28 -7.80 35.66
CA ALA A 356 35.99 -6.62 35.14
C ALA A 356 35.03 -5.60 34.49
N LYS A 357 35.29 -4.32 34.78
CA LYS A 357 34.50 -3.14 34.43
C LYS A 357 34.65 -2.69 32.97
N ALA A 358 33.57 -2.06 32.50
CA ALA A 358 33.46 -0.93 31.54
C ALA A 358 33.83 -1.14 30.06
N SER A 359 32.83 -1.02 29.18
CA SER A 359 32.67 0.20 28.36
C SER A 359 31.26 0.25 27.78
N THR A 360 30.62 1.42 27.90
CA THR A 360 29.35 1.75 27.27
C THR A 360 29.57 1.93 25.76
N ALA A 361 29.27 0.89 24.99
CA ALA A 361 29.08 1.01 23.55
C ALA A 361 27.59 1.29 23.28
N GLU A 362 27.30 2.53 22.87
CA GLU A 362 26.03 2.94 22.28
C GLU A 362 25.62 1.96 21.18
N LYS A 363 24.52 1.22 21.42
CA LYS A 363 23.83 0.50 20.36
C LYS A 363 23.08 1.51 19.51
N SER A 364 23.73 1.98 18.45
CA SER A 364 23.09 2.64 17.32
C SER A 364 22.15 1.65 16.62
N GLY A 365 20.88 1.66 17.02
CA GLY A 365 19.78 1.01 16.32
C GLY A 365 18.55 1.90 16.41
N GLY A 366 18.15 2.54 15.31
CA GLY A 366 16.91 3.32 15.26
C GLY A 366 16.85 4.47 14.25
N VAL A 367 17.93 4.80 13.55
CA VAL A 367 18.02 6.10 12.87
C VAL A 367 17.60 6.09 11.37
N GLY A 368 17.30 4.91 10.81
CA GLY A 368 17.18 4.72 9.36
C GLY A 368 15.95 5.34 8.67
N ILE A 369 14.80 5.43 9.35
CA ILE A 369 13.57 6.00 8.76
C ILE A 369 13.52 7.51 9.03
N ALA A 370 13.76 7.94 10.27
CA ALA A 370 13.71 9.35 10.68
C ALA A 370 14.75 10.25 9.96
N LEU A 371 16.00 9.78 9.76
CA LEU A 371 16.98 10.57 8.99
C LEU A 371 16.63 10.71 7.52
N GLY A 372 15.96 9.70 6.93
CA GLY A 372 15.52 9.75 5.53
C GLY A 372 14.41 10.78 5.29
N ILE A 373 13.49 10.94 6.26
CA ILE A 373 12.37 11.89 6.20
C ILE A 373 12.86 13.32 6.51
N CYS A 374 13.70 13.50 7.53
CA CYS A 374 14.26 14.81 7.88
C CYS A 374 15.24 15.36 6.80
N GLY A 375 16.06 14.51 6.19
CA GLY A 375 17.02 14.91 5.16
C GLY A 375 16.37 15.36 3.83
N GLY A 376 15.27 14.73 3.43
CA GLY A 376 14.53 15.08 2.22
C GLY A 376 13.76 16.40 2.33
N VAL A 377 13.20 16.71 3.50
CA VAL A 377 12.40 17.92 3.72
C VAL A 377 13.27 19.17 3.87
N LEU A 378 14.42 19.10 4.56
CA LEU A 378 15.29 20.27 4.74
C LEU A 378 15.96 20.72 3.43
N VAL A 379 16.34 19.79 2.54
CA VAL A 379 16.97 20.14 1.26
C VAL A 379 15.95 20.72 0.27
N VAL A 380 14.69 20.25 0.28
CA VAL A 380 13.65 20.79 -0.61
C VAL A 380 13.14 22.16 -0.14
N VAL A 381 13.02 22.40 1.17
CA VAL A 381 12.64 23.72 1.70
C VAL A 381 13.75 24.76 1.49
N ALA A 382 15.02 24.40 1.70
CA ALA A 382 16.14 25.31 1.45
C ALA A 382 16.32 25.63 -0.05
N GLY A 383 16.12 24.63 -0.94
CA GLY A 383 16.20 24.81 -2.39
C GLY A 383 15.09 25.69 -2.97
N ALA A 384 13.86 25.57 -2.46
CA ALA A 384 12.72 26.36 -2.92
C ALA A 384 12.82 27.84 -2.46
N VAL A 385 13.29 28.11 -1.24
CA VAL A 385 13.46 29.48 -0.73
C VAL A 385 14.59 30.23 -1.46
N LEU A 386 15.67 29.55 -1.82
CA LEU A 386 16.79 30.16 -2.56
C LEU A 386 16.45 30.45 -4.04
N LEU A 387 15.59 29.64 -4.67
CA LEU A 387 15.18 29.86 -6.06
C LEU A 387 14.10 30.95 -6.20
N VAL A 388 13.21 31.11 -5.21
CA VAL A 388 12.21 32.18 -5.20
C VAL A 388 12.84 33.54 -4.92
N ASN A 389 13.85 33.62 -4.03
CA ASN A 389 14.55 34.89 -3.76
C ASN A 389 15.49 35.36 -4.88
N ARG A 390 15.93 34.49 -5.80
CA ARG A 390 16.78 34.91 -6.95
C ARG A 390 16.00 35.49 -8.12
N LYS A 391 14.67 35.31 -8.19
CA LYS A 391 13.86 35.80 -9.32
C LYS A 391 13.01 37.03 -9.02
N TRP A 392 12.83 37.41 -7.76
CA TRP A 392 11.97 38.53 -7.37
C TRP A 392 12.56 39.32 -6.19
N PRO A 393 13.33 40.40 -6.41
CA PRO A 393 13.72 41.29 -5.33
C PRO A 393 12.48 42.09 -4.87
N LEU A 394 11.96 41.75 -3.69
CA LEU A 394 10.90 42.54 -3.04
C LEU A 394 11.45 43.94 -2.72
N ARG A 395 10.82 44.97 -3.31
CA ARG A 395 11.06 46.38 -3.00
C ARG A 395 10.78 46.64 -1.53
N ARG A 396 11.79 47.14 -0.80
CA ARG A 396 11.60 47.78 0.51
C ARG A 396 10.87 49.11 0.32
N ILE A 397 9.72 49.26 0.96
CA ILE A 397 9.07 50.57 1.16
C ILE A 397 9.62 51.14 2.47
N ARG A 398 9.96 52.44 2.43
CA ARG A 398 10.52 53.23 3.54
C ARG A 398 9.54 53.40 4.70
#